data_AF-A0A922JI00-F1
#
_entry.id   AF-A0A922JI00-F1
#
_cell.length_a   1.000
_cell.length_b   1.000
_cell.length_c   1.000
_cell.angle_alpha   90.00
_cell.angle_beta   90.00
_cell.angle_gamma   90.00
#
_symmetry.space_group_name_H-M   'P 1'
#
loop_
_entity.id
_entity.type
_entity.pdbx_description
1 polymer ?
#
loop_
_entity_poly.entity_id
_entity_poly.type
_entity_poly.pdbx_seq_one_letter_code
_entity_poly.pdbx_strand_id
1 'polypeptide(L)'
;MQFLALPFEFLCFVLDHHETSDGYGRLYTATPVDPVFIMLPIFEEARMKKEDDPGKFRQLDEIIFIHDYPGYQHLLSIAENSMQVVCEIKEIGSSKFFRLDDSKVLAWLYHKVCELKETLSVLDKNYAAQQEKDTLADAVSILGEYVKDEPWLNLLCNHLKLNLVEATREALEVENLSPASGSHLDFQSKSQGKGSDQKSTKTGKPAKKAKVETESRNIKEMFSRASRRRN
;
A
#
# COMPACT_ATOMS: atom_id res chain seq x y z
N MET A 1 2.97 9.33 1.39
CA MET A 1 2.31 8.54 0.33
C MET A 1 2.07 9.48 -0.85
N GLN A 2 2.58 9.16 -2.04
CA GLN A 2 2.32 9.95 -3.25
C GLN A 2 1.42 9.12 -4.16
N PHE A 3 0.19 9.58 -4.38
CA PHE A 3 -0.75 8.90 -5.26
C PHE A 3 -0.49 9.35 -6.70
N LEU A 4 -0.30 8.38 -7.59
CA LEU A 4 -0.25 8.64 -9.03
C LEU A 4 -1.50 8.04 -9.66
N ALA A 5 -2.38 8.90 -10.14
CA ALA A 5 -3.52 8.49 -10.95
C ALA A 5 -3.08 8.44 -12.41
N LEU A 6 -3.04 7.24 -13.01
CA LEU A 6 -2.86 7.13 -14.44
C LEU A 6 -4.24 7.12 -15.11
N PRO A 7 -4.49 7.99 -16.11
CA PRO A 7 -5.80 8.11 -16.75
C PRO A 7 -6.19 6.91 -17.62
N PHE A 8 -5.30 5.93 -17.79
CA PHE A 8 -5.58 4.70 -18.50
C PHE A 8 -5.71 3.56 -17.48
N GLU A 9 -6.88 2.91 -17.49
CA GLU A 9 -7.26 1.69 -16.75
C GLU A 9 -7.87 1.84 -15.33
N PHE A 10 -8.26 3.04 -14.89
CA PHE A 10 -8.91 3.22 -13.56
C PHE A 10 -8.07 2.71 -12.38
N LEU A 11 -6.75 2.65 -12.56
CA LEU A 11 -5.81 2.17 -11.57
C LEU A 11 -5.16 3.35 -10.85
N CYS A 12 -5.42 3.45 -9.54
CA CYS A 12 -4.58 4.28 -8.68
C CYS A 12 -3.33 3.49 -8.32
N PHE A 13 -2.15 4.11 -8.41
CA PHE A 13 -0.92 3.49 -7.94
C PHE A 13 -0.46 4.13 -6.64
N VAL A 14 -0.11 3.28 -5.68
CA VAL A 14 0.64 3.70 -4.48
C VAL A 14 2.13 3.49 -4.77
N LEU A 15 2.91 4.55 -4.51
CA LEU A 15 4.37 4.49 -4.54
C LEU A 15 4.90 4.18 -3.15
N ASP A 16 5.35 2.95 -2.93
CA ASP A 16 6.03 2.56 -1.70
C ASP A 16 7.54 2.80 -1.79
N HIS A 17 8.12 3.14 -0.64
CA HIS A 17 9.54 3.46 -0.50
C HIS A 17 10.17 2.54 0.54
N HIS A 18 11.13 1.73 0.10
CA HIS A 18 11.93 0.91 1.00
C HIS A 18 13.39 1.38 0.97
N GLU A 19 13.90 1.78 2.13
CA GLU A 19 15.34 2.03 2.31
C GLU A 19 16.03 0.71 2.62
N THR A 20 17.06 0.38 1.84
CA THR A 20 17.92 -0.77 2.13
C THR A 20 18.97 -0.35 3.17
N SER A 21 19.13 -1.13 4.24
CA SER A 21 19.97 -0.80 5.41
C SER A 21 21.46 -0.63 5.08
N ASP A 22 21.85 -1.07 3.89
CA ASP A 22 23.17 -1.05 3.31
C ASP A 22 23.48 0.22 2.48
N GLY A 23 22.52 1.15 2.35
CA GLY A 23 22.80 2.53 1.90
C GLY A 23 23.05 2.73 0.40
N TYR A 24 22.82 1.73 -0.45
CA TYR A 24 23.12 1.78 -1.90
C TYR A 24 21.90 1.70 -2.84
N GLY A 25 20.66 1.90 -2.37
CA GLY A 25 19.53 1.99 -3.30
C GLY A 25 18.18 2.28 -2.66
N ARG A 26 17.36 3.09 -3.35
CA ARG A 26 15.93 3.25 -3.08
C ARG A 26 15.16 2.37 -4.05
N LEU A 27 14.30 1.49 -3.52
CA LEU A 27 13.33 0.75 -4.33
C LEU A 27 12.00 1.49 -4.31
N TYR A 28 11.47 1.78 -5.50
CA TYR A 28 10.13 2.31 -5.70
C TYR A 28 9.28 1.25 -6.37
N THR A 29 8.17 0.87 -5.73
CA THR A 29 7.15 -0.01 -6.30
C THR A 29 5.90 0.79 -6.58
N ALA A 30 5.26 0.51 -7.72
CA ALA A 30 3.96 1.06 -8.06
C ALA A 30 2.96 -0.10 -8.12
N THR A 31 2.10 -0.20 -7.12
CA THR A 31 1.09 -1.26 -7.02
C THR A 31 -0.30 -0.72 -7.33
N PRO A 32 -1.12 -1.46 -8.11
CA PRO A 32 -2.53 -1.15 -8.29
C PRO A 32 -3.26 -1.07 -6.95
N VAL A 33 -4.12 -0.06 -6.77
CA VAL A 33 -5.00 0.09 -5.61
C VAL A 33 -6.42 0.35 -6.10
N ASP A 34 -7.38 -0.34 -5.48
CA ASP A 34 -8.80 -0.09 -5.70
C ASP A 34 -9.13 1.36 -5.25
N PRO A 35 -9.62 2.23 -6.15
CA PRO A 35 -9.89 3.63 -5.82
C PRO A 35 -10.87 3.84 -4.67
N VAL A 36 -11.73 2.86 -4.36
CA VAL A 36 -12.66 2.95 -3.23
C VAL A 36 -11.91 3.13 -1.92
N PHE A 37 -10.75 2.49 -1.69
CA PHE A 37 -9.96 2.70 -0.46
C PHE A 37 -9.50 4.15 -0.29
N ILE A 38 -9.16 4.82 -1.40
CA ILE A 38 -8.71 6.22 -1.39
C ILE A 38 -9.89 7.16 -1.16
N MET A 39 -11.05 6.85 -1.75
CA MET A 39 -12.24 7.71 -1.73
C MET A 39 -13.11 7.53 -0.49
N LEU A 40 -13.12 6.33 0.11
CA LEU A 40 -13.95 6.00 1.26
C LEU A 40 -13.85 7.02 2.41
N PRO A 41 -12.66 7.41 2.91
CA PRO A 41 -12.56 8.40 3.98
C PRO A 41 -13.11 9.78 3.60
N ILE A 42 -13.00 10.17 2.33
CA ILE A 42 -13.46 11.47 1.82
C ILE A 42 -14.99 11.49 1.78
N PHE A 43 -15.60 10.41 1.28
CA PHE A 43 -17.05 10.28 1.24
C PHE A 43 -17.67 10.11 2.62
N GLU A 44 -16.97 9.42 3.53
CA GLU A 44 -17.38 9.30 4.93
C GLU A 44 -17.48 10.67 5.60
N GLU A 45 -16.46 11.52 5.43
CA GLU A 45 -16.46 12.87 5.99
C GLU A 45 -17.48 13.77 5.28
N ALA A 46 -17.55 13.70 3.95
CA ALA A 46 -18.40 14.58 3.16
C ALA A 46 -19.91 14.34 3.34
N ARG A 47 -20.33 13.12 3.74
CA ARG A 47 -21.74 12.81 3.95
C ARG A 47 -22.34 13.52 5.18
N MET A 48 -21.53 14.12 6.05
CA MET A 48 -21.98 14.87 7.24
C MET A 48 -22.94 14.06 8.13
N LYS A 49 -22.65 12.76 8.32
CA LYS A 49 -23.44 11.85 9.15
C LYS A 49 -23.56 12.38 10.57
N LYS A 50 -24.75 12.28 11.19
CA LYS A 50 -24.99 12.67 12.59
C LYS A 50 -25.85 11.62 13.27
N GLU A 51 -25.34 11.00 14.33
CA GLU A 51 -26.08 10.00 15.12
C GLU A 51 -26.76 8.95 14.20
N ASP A 52 -28.09 8.91 14.18
CA ASP A 52 -28.91 7.99 13.37
C ASP A 52 -29.24 8.50 11.95
N ASP A 53 -28.83 9.72 11.59
CA ASP A 53 -29.03 10.25 10.23
C ASP A 53 -27.98 9.66 9.28
N PRO A 54 -28.37 9.02 8.16
CA PRO A 54 -27.46 8.43 7.17
C PRO A 54 -26.60 9.47 6.41
N GLY A 55 -26.81 10.77 6.65
CA GLY A 55 -26.09 11.85 6.01
C GLY A 55 -26.75 12.36 4.74
N LYS A 56 -26.06 13.31 4.10
CA LYS A 56 -26.56 14.11 2.98
C LYS A 56 -26.05 13.59 1.64
N PHE A 57 -26.92 13.71 0.65
CA PHE A 57 -26.54 13.60 -0.76
C PHE A 57 -25.77 14.86 -1.17
N ARG A 58 -24.61 14.69 -1.79
CA ARG A 58 -23.75 15.78 -2.28
C ARG A 58 -23.25 15.52 -3.69
N GLN A 59 -22.94 16.59 -4.41
CA GLN A 59 -22.35 16.47 -5.74
C GLN A 59 -20.91 15.99 -5.65
N LEU A 60 -20.46 15.26 -6.67
CA LEU A 60 -19.12 14.70 -6.70
C LEU A 60 -18.03 15.78 -6.67
N ASP A 61 -18.22 16.86 -7.41
CA ASP A 61 -17.30 18.00 -7.46
C ASP A 61 -17.10 18.62 -6.07
N GLU A 62 -18.16 18.68 -5.26
CA GLU A 62 -18.09 19.18 -3.88
C GLU A 62 -17.39 18.21 -2.93
N ILE A 63 -17.59 16.91 -3.10
CA ILE A 63 -16.99 15.88 -2.24
C ILE A 63 -15.48 15.83 -2.45
N ILE A 64 -15.02 15.92 -3.70
CA ILE A 64 -13.61 15.75 -4.10
C ILE A 64 -12.82 17.07 -3.98
N PHE A 65 -13.49 18.18 -3.67
CA PHE A 65 -12.84 19.46 -3.42
C PHE A 65 -12.19 19.50 -2.02
N ILE A 66 -10.92 19.07 -1.96
CA ILE A 66 -10.10 19.09 -0.75
C ILE A 66 -9.09 20.23 -0.85
N HIS A 67 -9.29 21.29 -0.05
CA HIS A 67 -8.53 22.54 -0.13
C HIS A 67 -7.00 22.34 -0.08
N ASP A 68 -6.52 21.52 0.84
CA ASP A 68 -5.08 21.30 1.03
C ASP A 68 -4.49 20.30 0.02
N TYR A 69 -5.35 19.64 -0.77
CA TYR A 69 -4.97 18.61 -1.72
C TYR A 69 -5.73 18.77 -3.05
N PRO A 70 -5.48 19.84 -3.83
CA PRO A 70 -6.18 20.10 -5.09
C PRO A 70 -5.96 19.00 -6.14
N GLY A 71 -4.94 18.15 -5.97
CA GLY A 71 -4.66 17.00 -6.81
C GLY A 71 -5.81 15.99 -6.91
N TYR A 72 -6.69 15.90 -5.90
CA TYR A 72 -7.84 15.01 -5.90
C TYR A 72 -8.84 15.28 -7.03
N GLN A 73 -8.89 16.51 -7.55
CA GLN A 73 -9.73 16.85 -8.69
C GLN A 73 -9.42 16.01 -9.94
N HIS A 74 -8.18 15.54 -10.10
CA HIS A 74 -7.82 14.64 -11.20
C HIS A 74 -8.43 13.23 -11.06
N LEU A 75 -8.97 12.89 -9.90
CA LEU A 75 -9.62 11.60 -9.62
C LEU A 75 -11.13 11.63 -9.83
N LEU A 76 -11.72 12.76 -10.26
CA LEU A 76 -13.17 12.93 -10.36
C LEU A 76 -13.82 11.84 -11.23
N SER A 77 -13.27 11.58 -12.42
CA SER A 77 -13.79 10.54 -13.32
C SER A 77 -13.63 9.13 -12.77
N ILE A 78 -12.59 8.88 -11.97
CA ILE A 78 -12.37 7.59 -11.32
C ILE A 78 -13.42 7.41 -10.22
N ALA A 79 -13.60 8.42 -9.37
CA ALA A 79 -14.56 8.40 -8.29
C ALA A 79 -16.01 8.26 -8.78
N GLU A 80 -16.38 8.91 -9.88
CA GLU A 80 -17.73 8.80 -10.45
C GLU A 80 -18.08 7.34 -10.78
N ASN A 81 -17.10 6.58 -11.27
CA ASN A 81 -17.29 5.20 -11.67
C ASN A 81 -17.14 4.23 -10.48
N SER A 82 -16.12 4.42 -9.66
CA SER A 82 -15.82 3.49 -8.56
C SER A 82 -16.80 3.62 -7.40
N MET A 83 -17.25 4.83 -7.07
CA MET A 83 -18.06 5.05 -5.86
C MET A 83 -19.51 4.60 -5.99
N GLN A 84 -19.98 4.23 -7.19
CA GLN A 84 -21.33 3.67 -7.37
C GLN A 84 -21.53 2.35 -6.62
N VAL A 85 -20.44 1.62 -6.37
CA VAL A 85 -20.48 0.32 -5.67
C VAL A 85 -20.74 0.49 -4.17
N VAL A 86 -20.37 1.63 -3.58
CA VAL A 86 -20.48 1.91 -2.14
C VAL A 86 -21.43 3.06 -1.79
N CYS A 87 -21.93 3.80 -2.78
CA CYS A 87 -22.86 4.92 -2.57
C CYS A 87 -24.27 4.64 -3.07
N GLU A 88 -25.24 5.27 -2.44
CA GLU A 88 -26.53 5.60 -3.07
C GLU A 88 -26.35 6.78 -4.03
N ILE A 89 -27.00 6.70 -5.19
CA ILE A 89 -26.95 7.74 -6.21
C ILE A 89 -28.36 8.24 -6.47
N LYS A 90 -28.51 9.56 -6.49
CA LYS A 90 -29.72 10.24 -6.96
C LYS A 90 -29.37 11.12 -8.14
N GLU A 91 -30.20 11.08 -9.17
CA GLU A 91 -30.04 11.90 -10.36
C GLU A 91 -31.17 12.93 -10.44
N ILE A 92 -30.80 14.20 -10.58
CA ILE A 92 -31.74 15.31 -10.72
C ILE A 92 -31.25 16.14 -11.91
N GLY A 93 -32.04 16.15 -12.99
CA GLY A 93 -31.61 16.75 -14.25
C GLY A 93 -30.39 16.02 -14.81
N SER A 94 -29.30 16.74 -15.08
CA SER A 94 -28.03 16.19 -15.56
C SER A 94 -26.99 16.03 -14.43
N SER A 95 -27.39 16.16 -13.17
CA SER A 95 -26.49 16.11 -12.01
C SER A 95 -26.73 14.86 -11.18
N LYS A 96 -25.64 14.18 -10.81
CA LYS A 96 -25.65 13.05 -9.87
C LYS A 96 -25.23 13.52 -8.49
N PHE A 97 -25.93 13.01 -7.49
CA PHE A 97 -25.66 13.24 -6.08
C PHE A 97 -25.39 11.90 -5.41
N PHE A 98 -24.32 11.86 -4.63
CA PHE A 98 -23.83 10.66 -3.97
C PHE A 98 -24.03 10.78 -2.47
N ARG A 99 -24.36 9.67 -1.82
CA ARG A 99 -24.31 9.50 -0.37
C ARG A 99 -23.72 8.12 -0.08
N LEU A 100 -22.73 8.05 0.80
CA LEU A 100 -22.14 6.77 1.20
C LEU A 100 -23.16 5.92 1.98
N ASP A 101 -23.27 4.64 1.65
CA ASP A 101 -24.18 3.69 2.27
C ASP A 101 -23.41 2.62 3.04
N ASP A 102 -23.69 2.51 4.35
CA ASP A 102 -22.95 1.61 5.25
C ASP A 102 -23.10 0.13 4.85
N SER A 103 -24.27 -0.27 4.35
CA SER A 103 -24.52 -1.66 3.95
C SER A 103 -23.75 -2.04 2.70
N LYS A 104 -23.68 -1.13 1.71
CA LYS A 104 -22.89 -1.30 0.49
C LYS A 104 -21.40 -1.31 0.78
N VAL A 105 -20.91 -0.44 1.67
CA VAL A 105 -19.50 -0.46 2.11
C VAL A 105 -19.17 -1.79 2.75
N LEU A 106 -20.01 -2.28 3.68
CA LEU A 106 -19.80 -3.56 4.34
C LEU A 106 -19.81 -4.74 3.36
N ALA A 107 -20.76 -4.76 2.41
CA ALA A 107 -20.81 -5.79 1.37
C ALA A 107 -19.57 -5.77 0.47
N TRP A 108 -19.09 -4.59 0.10
CA TRP A 108 -17.87 -4.42 -0.69
C TRP A 108 -16.62 -4.88 0.09
N LEU A 109 -16.49 -4.53 1.37
CA LEU A 109 -15.39 -4.99 2.23
C LEU A 109 -15.39 -6.51 2.37
N TYR A 110 -16.56 -7.12 2.59
CA TYR A 110 -16.70 -8.56 2.64
C TYR A 110 -16.23 -9.22 1.34
N HIS A 111 -16.62 -8.68 0.19
CA HIS A 111 -16.14 -9.16 -1.11
C HIS A 111 -14.62 -9.08 -1.24
N LYS A 112 -13.98 -7.99 -0.76
CA LYS A 112 -12.51 -7.86 -0.75
C LYS A 112 -11.82 -8.90 0.12
N VAL A 113 -12.41 -9.25 1.27
CA VAL A 113 -11.90 -10.37 2.10
C VAL A 113 -11.97 -11.69 1.35
N CYS A 114 -13.08 -11.97 0.66
CA CYS A 114 -13.22 -13.19 -0.13
C CYS A 114 -12.17 -13.28 -1.26
N GLU A 115 -12.00 -12.20 -2.02
CA GLU A 115 -11.01 -12.10 -3.10
C GLU A 115 -9.57 -12.32 -2.57
N LEU A 116 -9.27 -11.73 -1.42
CA LEU A 116 -7.95 -11.88 -0.80
C LEU A 116 -7.70 -13.29 -0.29
N LYS A 117 -8.70 -13.93 0.34
CA LYS A 117 -8.62 -15.33 0.79
C LYS A 117 -8.29 -16.28 -0.38
N GLU A 118 -8.96 -16.10 -1.52
CA GLU A 118 -8.70 -16.89 -2.73
C GLU A 118 -7.28 -16.65 -3.25
N THR A 119 -6.86 -15.37 -3.30
CA THR A 119 -5.53 -14.98 -3.77
C THR A 119 -4.42 -15.53 -2.89
N LEU A 120 -4.54 -15.46 -1.56
CA LEU A 120 -3.57 -15.99 -0.60
C LEU A 120 -3.39 -17.50 -0.77
N SER A 121 -4.51 -18.22 -0.95
CA SER A 121 -4.50 -19.67 -1.18
C SER A 121 -3.75 -20.08 -2.45
N VAL A 122 -3.71 -19.21 -3.46
CA VAL A 122 -2.98 -19.42 -4.72
C VAL A 122 -1.51 -19.02 -4.60
N LEU A 123 -1.21 -17.92 -3.91
CA LEU A 123 0.13 -17.37 -3.79
C LEU A 123 1.04 -18.23 -2.91
N ASP A 124 0.51 -18.77 -1.82
CA ASP A 124 1.29 -19.58 -0.88
C ASP A 124 0.50 -20.81 -0.41
N LYS A 125 1.12 -21.98 -0.62
CA LYS A 125 0.59 -23.30 -0.25
C LYS A 125 0.40 -23.44 1.25
N ASN A 126 1.07 -22.64 2.07
CA ASN A 126 0.87 -22.60 3.51
C ASN A 126 -0.58 -22.18 3.85
N TYR A 127 -1.12 -21.18 3.15
CA TYR A 127 -2.52 -20.74 3.31
C TYR A 127 -3.50 -21.82 2.86
N ALA A 128 -3.19 -22.59 1.82
CA ALA A 128 -4.04 -23.70 1.36
C ALA A 128 -4.18 -24.84 2.38
N ALA A 129 -3.23 -24.98 3.31
CA ALA A 129 -3.25 -25.98 4.38
C ALA A 129 -3.80 -25.44 5.72
N GLN A 130 -4.03 -24.13 5.81
CA GLN A 130 -4.48 -23.44 7.01
C GLN A 130 -6.00 -23.60 7.21
N GLN A 131 -6.47 -23.44 8.45
CA GLN A 131 -7.91 -23.41 8.69
C GLN A 131 -8.52 -22.16 8.05
N GLU A 132 -9.71 -22.31 7.47
CA GLU A 132 -10.42 -21.22 6.80
C GLU A 132 -10.57 -19.97 7.68
N LYS A 133 -10.79 -20.17 8.99
CA LYS A 133 -10.93 -19.08 9.96
C LYS A 133 -9.64 -18.25 10.10
N ASP A 134 -8.48 -18.89 10.08
CA ASP A 134 -7.20 -18.22 10.28
C ASP A 134 -6.81 -17.46 9.01
N THR A 135 -6.98 -18.06 7.82
CA THR A 135 -6.78 -17.36 6.54
C THR A 135 -7.71 -16.15 6.40
N LEU A 136 -8.93 -16.26 6.92
CA LEU A 136 -9.90 -15.17 6.91
C LEU A 136 -9.53 -14.06 7.91
N ALA A 137 -8.94 -14.40 9.06
CA ALA A 137 -8.36 -13.41 9.98
C ALA A 137 -7.14 -12.70 9.36
N ASP A 138 -6.25 -13.42 8.68
CA ASP A 138 -5.12 -12.86 7.95
C ASP A 138 -5.58 -11.90 6.84
N ALA A 139 -6.59 -12.30 6.06
CA ALA A 139 -7.17 -11.45 5.03
C ALA A 139 -7.78 -10.16 5.60
N VAL A 140 -8.50 -10.25 6.73
CA VAL A 140 -9.03 -9.06 7.42
C VAL A 140 -7.92 -8.18 7.96
N SER A 141 -6.83 -8.75 8.48
CA SER A 141 -5.66 -8.00 8.96
C SER A 141 -5.01 -7.19 7.84
N ILE A 142 -4.77 -7.80 6.67
CA ILE A 142 -4.21 -7.12 5.49
C ILE A 142 -5.15 -6.01 5.02
N LEU A 143 -6.46 -6.29 4.95
CA LEU A 143 -7.46 -5.30 4.55
C LEU A 143 -7.51 -4.11 5.52
N GLY A 144 -7.33 -4.37 6.82
CA GLY A 144 -7.29 -3.39 7.89
C GLY A 144 -6.20 -2.32 7.71
N GLU A 145 -5.14 -2.59 6.97
CA GLU A 145 -4.10 -1.59 6.66
C GLU A 145 -4.61 -0.46 5.75
N TYR A 146 -5.71 -0.69 5.02
CA TYR A 146 -6.26 0.25 4.03
C TYR A 146 -7.52 0.98 4.51
N VAL A 147 -8.10 0.60 5.65
CA VAL A 147 -9.37 1.16 6.15
C VAL A 147 -9.26 1.55 7.62
N LYS A 148 -10.09 2.49 8.07
CA LYS A 148 -10.16 2.86 9.48
C LYS A 148 -10.78 1.73 10.30
N ASP A 149 -10.27 1.54 11.53
CA ASP A 149 -10.81 0.58 12.50
C ASP A 149 -12.31 0.83 12.73
N GLU A 150 -12.66 2.07 13.06
CA GLU A 150 -14.02 2.53 13.25
C GLU A 150 -14.51 3.38 12.05
N PRO A 151 -15.71 3.12 11.51
CA PRO A 151 -16.62 2.02 11.85
C PRO A 151 -16.33 0.71 11.08
N TRP A 152 -15.46 0.75 10.08
CA TRP A 152 -15.47 -0.25 9.00
C TRP A 152 -14.90 -1.60 9.38
N LEU A 153 -13.70 -1.63 9.98
CA LEU A 153 -13.07 -2.89 10.35
C LEU A 153 -13.88 -3.58 11.45
N ASN A 154 -14.42 -2.82 12.40
CA ASN A 154 -15.26 -3.36 13.47
C ASN A 154 -16.58 -3.93 12.96
N LEU A 155 -17.26 -3.22 12.05
CA LEU A 155 -18.47 -3.76 11.39
C LEU A 155 -18.17 -5.04 10.60
N LEU A 156 -17.02 -5.09 9.90
CA LEU A 156 -16.59 -6.25 9.15
C LEU A 156 -16.29 -7.45 10.06
N CYS A 157 -15.52 -7.25 11.13
CA CYS A 157 -15.21 -8.29 12.11
C CYS A 157 -16.48 -8.84 12.78
N ASN A 158 -17.41 -7.96 13.15
CA ASN A 158 -18.70 -8.35 13.73
C ASN A 158 -19.54 -9.16 12.73
N HIS A 159 -19.58 -8.74 11.46
CA HIS A 159 -20.29 -9.46 10.41
C HIS A 159 -19.70 -10.85 10.14
N LEU A 160 -18.36 -10.96 10.19
CA LEU A 160 -17.62 -12.21 10.00
C LEU A 160 -17.54 -13.07 11.27
N LYS A 161 -18.01 -12.58 12.42
CA LYS A 161 -17.92 -13.22 13.75
C LYS A 161 -16.46 -13.55 14.13
N LEU A 162 -15.54 -12.63 13.83
CA LEU A 162 -14.13 -12.75 14.18
C LEU A 162 -13.80 -11.99 15.46
N ASN A 163 -13.13 -12.66 16.39
CA ASN A 163 -12.42 -12.01 17.49
C ASN A 163 -10.98 -11.73 17.05
N LEU A 164 -10.73 -10.59 16.41
CA LEU A 164 -9.37 -10.21 15.95
C LEU A 164 -8.38 -10.13 17.13
N VAL A 165 -8.87 -9.79 18.33
CA VAL A 165 -8.10 -9.66 19.58
C VAL A 165 -7.47 -10.98 20.06
N GLU A 166 -8.02 -12.14 19.70
CA GLU A 166 -7.42 -13.44 20.06
C GLU A 166 -6.25 -13.80 19.15
N ALA A 167 -6.33 -13.48 17.84
CA ALA A 167 -5.29 -13.80 16.86
C ALA A 167 -3.98 -13.02 17.10
N THR A 168 -4.08 -11.74 17.49
CA THR A 168 -2.89 -10.93 17.79
C THR A 168 -2.19 -11.37 19.08
N ARG A 169 -2.93 -11.95 20.03
CA ARG A 169 -2.37 -12.40 21.32
C ARG A 169 -1.60 -13.70 21.18
N GLU A 170 -2.06 -14.61 20.32
CA GLU A 170 -1.33 -15.86 20.00
C GLU A 170 -0.06 -15.59 19.18
N ALA A 171 -0.08 -14.63 18.26
CA ALA A 171 1.11 -14.20 17.52
C ALA A 171 2.19 -13.58 18.45
N LEU A 172 1.76 -12.79 19.45
CA LEU A 172 2.67 -12.16 20.41
C LEU A 172 3.17 -13.13 21.51
N GLU A 173 2.43 -14.19 21.82
CA GLU A 173 2.87 -15.23 22.77
C GLU A 173 3.95 -16.15 22.20
N VAL A 174 3.98 -16.37 20.87
CA VAL A 174 5.04 -17.14 20.20
C VAL A 174 6.39 -16.40 20.20
N GLU A 175 6.38 -15.06 20.15
CA GLU A 175 7.62 -14.26 20.18
C GLU A 175 8.21 -14.11 21.60
N ASN A 176 7.42 -14.33 22.65
CA ASN A 176 7.83 -14.12 24.05
C ASN A 176 8.38 -15.37 24.78
N LEU A 177 8.55 -16.50 24.10
CA LEU A 177 9.21 -17.69 24.67
C LEU A 177 10.63 -17.88 24.11
N SER A 178 11.54 -17.01 24.52
CA SER A 178 12.97 -17.35 24.54
C SER A 178 13.70 -16.69 25.72
N PRO A 179 13.97 -17.42 26.82
CA PRO A 179 15.07 -17.10 27.69
C PRO A 179 16.32 -17.82 27.21
N ALA A 180 17.36 -17.02 26.98
CA ALA A 180 18.70 -17.44 26.62
C ALA A 180 19.25 -18.56 27.53
N SER A 181 19.99 -19.50 26.93
CA SER A 181 21.09 -20.19 27.60
C SER A 181 22.35 -19.94 26.77
N GLY A 182 23.17 -19.00 27.26
CA GLY A 182 24.46 -18.71 26.67
C GLY A 182 25.47 -19.81 26.93
N SER A 183 26.38 -20.01 25.98
CA SER A 183 27.77 -20.28 26.34
C SER A 183 28.72 -19.82 25.24
N HIS A 184 29.65 -18.99 25.70
CA HIS A 184 31.05 -18.91 25.31
C HIS A 184 31.44 -18.31 23.94
N LEU A 185 31.86 -17.05 24.05
CA LEU A 185 32.80 -16.34 23.18
C LEU A 185 34.02 -17.21 22.84
N ASP A 186 34.43 -17.23 21.57
CA ASP A 186 35.82 -17.00 21.17
C ASP A 186 35.91 -16.81 19.65
N PHE A 187 35.99 -15.56 19.21
CA PHE A 187 36.48 -15.20 17.88
C PHE A 187 37.97 -14.89 17.98
N GLN A 188 38.80 -15.85 17.59
CA GLN A 188 40.23 -15.66 17.47
C GLN A 188 40.53 -14.83 16.20
N SER A 189 40.95 -13.59 16.41
CA SER A 189 41.51 -12.74 15.36
C SER A 189 42.94 -13.20 15.03
N LYS A 190 43.20 -13.54 13.77
CA LYS A 190 44.56 -13.62 13.23
C LYS A 190 44.82 -12.39 12.37
N SER A 191 45.38 -11.38 13.02
CA SER A 191 46.14 -10.33 12.38
C SER A 191 47.50 -10.90 11.98
N GLN A 192 47.83 -10.83 10.69
CA GLN A 192 49.21 -10.90 10.23
C GLN A 192 49.55 -9.60 9.54
N GLY A 193 50.11 -8.67 10.32
CA GLY A 193 50.95 -7.61 9.80
C GLY A 193 52.39 -8.13 9.70
N LYS A 194 53.02 -7.95 8.54
CA LYS A 194 54.47 -7.86 8.43
C LYS A 194 54.79 -6.90 7.30
N GLY A 195 55.30 -5.73 7.66
CA GLY A 195 55.85 -4.75 6.73
C GLY A 195 57.29 -5.07 6.34
N SER A 196 57.75 -4.44 5.26
CA SER A 196 59.09 -3.89 5.13
C SER A 196 59.19 -2.97 3.90
N ASP A 197 59.85 -1.84 4.10
CA ASP A 197 60.18 -0.76 3.16
C ASP A 197 60.96 -1.18 1.90
N GLN A 198 60.83 -0.43 0.79
CA GLN A 198 61.84 0.52 0.28
C GLN A 198 61.62 0.94 -1.20
N LYS A 199 61.35 2.24 -1.38
CA LYS A 199 61.91 3.23 -2.33
C LYS A 199 62.48 2.78 -3.70
N SER A 200 61.94 3.33 -4.80
CA SER A 200 62.72 3.97 -5.89
C SER A 200 61.82 4.65 -6.94
N THR A 201 62.44 5.44 -7.82
CA THR A 201 62.00 6.74 -8.33
C THR A 201 61.64 6.72 -9.83
N LYS A 202 60.86 7.73 -10.28
CA LYS A 202 60.91 8.48 -11.57
C LYS A 202 59.82 8.25 -12.66
N THR A 203 59.12 9.38 -12.92
CA THR A 203 58.75 10.07 -14.19
C THR A 203 57.81 9.43 -15.23
N GLY A 204 56.69 10.13 -15.52
CA GLY A 204 55.99 10.12 -16.81
C GLY A 204 54.54 10.64 -16.74
N LYS A 205 54.22 11.79 -17.35
CA LYS A 205 52.85 12.35 -17.53
C LYS A 205 52.11 11.67 -18.74
N PRO A 206 50.88 12.09 -19.13
CA PRO A 206 49.61 11.47 -18.78
C PRO A 206 48.87 10.88 -20.01
N ALA A 207 47.93 9.94 -19.81
CA ALA A 207 46.99 9.54 -20.86
C ALA A 207 45.57 9.53 -20.31
N LYS A 208 44.73 10.39 -20.92
CA LYS A 208 43.29 10.54 -20.72
C LYS A 208 42.59 9.17 -20.69
N LYS A 209 41.80 8.90 -19.65
CA LYS A 209 40.68 7.97 -19.75
C LYS A 209 39.41 8.62 -19.22
N ALA A 210 38.37 8.47 -20.02
CA ALA A 210 37.11 9.16 -19.95
C ALA A 210 36.39 8.90 -18.63
N LYS A 211 35.78 9.97 -18.11
CA LYS A 211 34.73 9.93 -17.11
C LYS A 211 33.59 9.10 -17.70
N VAL A 212 33.41 7.88 -17.21
CA VAL A 212 32.14 7.15 -17.38
C VAL A 212 31.16 7.90 -16.50
N GLU A 213 30.45 8.83 -17.12
CA GLU A 213 29.31 9.51 -16.54
C GLU A 213 28.18 8.49 -16.53
N THR A 214 27.98 7.84 -15.39
CA THR A 214 26.83 6.98 -15.16
C THR A 214 25.59 7.84 -15.34
N GLU A 215 24.99 7.75 -16.53
CA GLU A 215 23.74 8.41 -16.89
C GLU A 215 22.68 8.05 -15.84
N SER A 216 22.44 8.96 -14.90
CA SER A 216 21.33 8.89 -13.98
C SER A 216 20.05 9.04 -14.80
N ARG A 217 19.45 7.89 -15.15
CA ARG A 217 18.21 7.86 -15.93
C ARG A 217 17.11 8.53 -15.13
N ASN A 218 16.64 9.66 -15.64
CA ASN A 218 15.51 10.38 -15.09
C ASN A 218 14.28 9.47 -15.10
N ILE A 219 13.61 9.33 -13.96
CA ILE A 219 12.44 8.46 -13.78
C ILE A 219 11.33 8.74 -14.81
N LYS A 220 11.23 9.99 -15.29
CA LYS A 220 10.31 10.41 -16.37
C LYS A 220 10.58 9.71 -17.70
N GLU A 221 11.82 9.31 -17.99
CA GLU A 221 12.16 8.56 -19.20
C GLU A 221 11.79 7.08 -19.11
N MET A 222 11.76 6.48 -17.92
CA MET A 222 11.37 5.08 -17.77
C MET A 222 9.90 4.87 -18.16
N PHE A 223 9.01 5.79 -17.76
CA PHE A 223 7.58 5.70 -18.05
C PHE A 223 7.24 6.02 -19.51
N SER A 224 7.96 6.94 -20.16
CA SER A 224 7.72 7.25 -21.57
C SER A 224 8.13 6.10 -22.52
N ARG A 225 9.10 5.28 -22.12
CA ARG A 225 9.51 4.08 -22.89
C ARG A 225 8.52 2.93 -22.78
N ALA A 226 7.86 2.75 -21.65
CA ALA A 226 6.81 1.73 -21.49
C ALA A 226 5.60 2.00 -22.39
N SER A 227 5.24 3.27 -22.59
CA SER A 227 4.12 3.68 -23.45
C SER A 227 4.35 3.49 -24.95
N ARG A 228 5.61 3.39 -25.43
CA ARG A 228 5.92 3.26 -26.86
C ARG A 228 5.97 1.81 -27.38
N ARG A 229 5.91 0.80 -26.50
CA ARG A 229 5.93 -0.61 -26.91
C ARG A 229 4.52 -1.16 -27.13
N ARG A 230 3.76 -0.50 -27.99
CA ARG A 230 2.57 -1.10 -28.62
C ARG A 230 2.24 -0.31 -29.88
N ASN A 231 2.93 -0.68 -30.96
CA ASN A 231 2.50 -0.50 -32.35
C ASN A 231 3.14 -1.64 -33.15
#